data_AF-A0A1A0KPE3-F1
#
_entry.id   AF-A0A1A0KPE3-F1
#
_cell.length_a   1.000
_cell.length_b   1.000
_cell.length_c   1.000
_cell.angle_alpha   90.00
_cell.angle_beta   90.00
_cell.angle_gamma   90.00
#
_symmetry.space_group_name_H-M   'P 1'
#
loop_
_entity.id
_entity.type
_entity.pdbx_description
1 polymer ?
#
loop_
_entity_poly.entity_id
_entity_poly.type
_entity_poly.pdbx_seq_one_letter_code
_entity_poly.pdbx_strand_id
1 'polypeptide(L)'
;MSDNASEATETVADDTIQQNEQQAETKPTETVDFWKTKAREQERRAKENAAAAKELAEIKDAQKSDAEKAADRIAKAEAESASVPTKVADALRTHLVALHGIDAEDAELFLTATDPDLLLKQVERLVGQSDKRKKQNHVPREGQNQAPAENDMHAFARELFGGAQ
;
A
#
# COMPACT_ATOMS: atom_id res chain seq x y z
N MET A 1 48.52 26.57 -79.32
CA MET A 1 48.33 28.00 -79.65
C MET A 1 47.06 28.40 -78.93
N SER A 2 47.15 29.02 -77.74
CA SER A 2 47.22 30.49 -77.54
C SER A 2 46.00 31.14 -78.21
N ASP A 3 45.08 31.81 -77.51
CA ASP A 3 45.24 32.96 -76.59
C ASP A 3 44.07 32.98 -75.58
N ASN A 4 44.20 33.27 -74.29
CA ASN A 4 44.65 34.48 -73.56
C ASN A 4 43.66 35.67 -73.56
N ALA A 5 42.94 35.86 -72.45
CA ALA A 5 42.46 37.14 -71.90
C ALA A 5 41.96 36.88 -70.44
N SER A 6 42.67 37.35 -69.40
CA SER A 6 42.45 38.61 -68.64
C SER A 6 41.21 38.52 -67.71
N GLU A 7 41.16 38.74 -66.39
CA GLU A 7 41.97 39.30 -65.27
C GLU A 7 41.34 38.71 -63.98
N ALA A 8 42.05 38.20 -62.95
CA ALA A 8 42.74 38.88 -61.84
C ALA A 8 41.87 39.70 -60.84
N THR A 9 41.70 39.13 -59.62
CA THR A 9 41.70 39.73 -58.24
C THR A 9 40.78 40.91 -57.90
N GLU A 10 39.78 40.74 -57.01
CA GLU A 10 39.82 40.83 -55.53
C GLU A 10 39.86 42.27 -54.98
N THR A 11 38.78 42.74 -54.31
CA THR A 11 38.73 43.34 -52.94
C THR A 11 37.46 44.17 -52.67
N VAL A 12 36.66 43.70 -51.69
CA VAL A 12 36.07 44.34 -50.48
C VAL A 12 35.31 45.70 -50.51
N ALA A 13 34.22 45.74 -49.72
CA ALA A 13 33.44 46.85 -49.13
C ALA A 13 32.35 47.48 -50.06
N ASP A 14 31.15 47.86 -49.63
CA ASP A 14 30.55 48.03 -48.31
C ASP A 14 29.00 48.07 -48.44
N ASP A 15 28.36 47.69 -47.35
CA ASP A 15 27.02 47.96 -46.82
C ASP A 15 25.77 48.38 -47.66
N THR A 16 24.64 47.91 -47.13
CA THR A 16 23.31 48.57 -47.03
C THR A 16 22.10 47.99 -47.83
N ILE A 17 21.36 47.12 -47.11
CA ILE A 17 19.89 47.04 -46.89
C ILE A 17 18.94 47.10 -48.12
N GLN A 18 18.13 46.04 -48.34
CA GLN A 18 16.67 46.02 -48.05
C GLN A 18 15.93 44.76 -48.54
N GLN A 19 15.30 44.13 -47.55
CA GLN A 19 13.95 43.52 -47.57
C GLN A 19 13.76 42.25 -48.40
N ASN A 20 13.91 41.11 -47.70
CA ASN A 20 13.17 39.90 -48.04
C ASN A 20 12.18 39.65 -46.90
N GLU A 21 10.91 39.96 -47.14
CA GLU A 21 9.80 39.72 -46.19
C GLU A 21 9.61 38.22 -46.00
N GLN A 22 10.21 37.69 -44.95
CA GLN A 22 9.92 36.36 -44.43
C GLN A 22 8.56 36.40 -43.73
N GLN A 23 7.54 35.95 -44.45
CA GLN A 23 6.26 35.56 -43.89
C GLN A 23 6.51 34.35 -42.96
N ALA A 24 6.66 34.62 -41.67
CA ALA A 24 6.75 33.60 -40.64
C ALA A 24 5.37 32.93 -40.47
N GLU A 25 5.15 31.83 -41.18
CA GLU A 25 4.06 30.90 -40.89
C GLU A 25 4.28 30.31 -39.49
N THR A 26 3.54 30.83 -38.50
CA THR A 26 3.44 30.24 -37.18
C THR A 26 2.82 28.85 -37.31
N LYS A 27 3.51 27.82 -36.79
CA LYS A 27 3.00 26.45 -36.81
C LYS A 27 1.65 26.42 -36.07
N PRO A 28 0.59 25.82 -36.63
CA PRO A 28 -0.77 25.92 -36.07
C PRO A 28 -0.92 25.33 -34.66
N THR A 29 0.08 24.58 -34.18
CA THR A 29 0.12 23.96 -32.86
C THR A 29 0.36 24.91 -31.68
N GLU A 30 0.71 26.18 -31.92
CA GLU A 30 1.02 27.15 -30.85
C GLU A 30 -0.14 28.11 -30.53
N THR A 31 -1.26 28.01 -31.24
CA THR A 31 -2.42 28.87 -31.00
C THR A 31 -3.35 28.26 -29.94
N VAL A 32 -3.83 29.08 -29.01
CA VAL A 32 -4.80 28.67 -27.98
C VAL A 32 -6.08 28.09 -28.61
N ASP A 33 -6.49 28.61 -29.76
CA ASP A 33 -7.69 28.16 -30.46
C ASP A 33 -7.53 26.76 -31.09
N PHE A 34 -6.32 26.37 -31.48
CA PHE A 34 -6.02 25.00 -31.89
C PHE A 34 -6.23 24.01 -30.73
N TRP A 35 -5.71 24.33 -29.53
CA TRP A 35 -5.89 23.47 -28.35
C TRP A 35 -7.35 23.41 -27.87
N LYS A 36 -8.09 24.53 -27.92
CA LYS A 36 -9.54 24.52 -27.63
C LYS A 36 -10.31 23.65 -28.61
N THR A 37 -9.98 23.71 -29.89
CA THR A 37 -10.61 22.89 -30.92
C THR A 37 -10.31 21.41 -30.70
N LYS A 38 -9.06 21.07 -30.38
CA LYS A 38 -8.65 19.69 -30.05
C LYS A 38 -9.31 19.16 -28.78
N ALA A 39 -9.45 19.99 -27.75
CA ALA A 39 -10.14 19.62 -26.52
C ALA A 39 -11.61 19.25 -26.79
N ARG A 40 -12.31 20.06 -27.60
CA ARG A 40 -13.69 19.77 -28.01
C ARG A 40 -13.81 18.50 -28.86
N GLU A 41 -12.85 18.27 -29.76
CA GLU A 41 -12.81 17.06 -30.58
C GLU A 41 -12.63 15.80 -29.69
N GLN A 42 -11.74 15.85 -28.70
CA GLN A 42 -11.52 14.75 -27.77
C GLN A 42 -12.69 14.54 -26.83
N GLU A 43 -13.31 15.61 -26.34
CA GLU A 43 -14.53 15.51 -25.54
C GLU A 43 -15.67 14.87 -26.33
N ARG A 44 -15.84 15.24 -27.61
CA ARG A 44 -16.81 14.62 -28.51
C ARG A 44 -16.51 13.13 -28.70
N ARG A 45 -15.27 12.78 -29.01
CA ARG A 45 -14.85 11.37 -29.14
C ARG A 45 -15.06 10.58 -27.85
N ALA A 46 -14.78 11.18 -26.70
CA ALA A 46 -14.99 10.53 -25.41
C ALA A 46 -16.48 10.25 -25.16
N LYS A 47 -17.36 11.20 -25.49
CA LYS A 47 -18.82 11.02 -25.41
C LYS A 47 -19.32 9.95 -26.37
N GLU A 48 -18.84 9.95 -27.62
CA GLU A 48 -19.19 8.94 -28.63
C GLU A 48 -18.71 7.55 -28.22
N ASN A 49 -17.48 7.42 -27.71
CA ASN A 49 -16.95 6.16 -27.19
C ASN A 49 -17.74 5.67 -25.97
N ALA A 50 -18.14 6.58 -25.08
CA ALA A 50 -18.95 6.23 -23.91
C ALA A 50 -20.36 5.77 -24.32
N ALA A 51 -20.96 6.39 -25.35
CA ALA A 51 -22.24 5.95 -25.91
C ALA A 51 -22.12 4.57 -26.57
N ALA A 52 -21.11 4.37 -27.42
CA ALA A 52 -20.84 3.09 -28.06
C ALA A 52 -20.54 1.97 -27.04
N ALA A 53 -19.84 2.28 -25.94
CA ALA A 53 -19.60 1.33 -24.86
C ALA A 53 -20.89 0.91 -24.14
N LYS A 54 -21.83 1.85 -23.93
CA LYS A 54 -23.14 1.55 -23.35
C LYS A 54 -23.98 0.69 -24.29
N GLU A 55 -24.05 1.04 -25.57
CA GLU A 55 -24.78 0.26 -26.57
C GLU A 55 -24.20 -1.16 -26.70
N LEU A 56 -22.87 -1.31 -26.68
CA LEU A 56 -22.23 -2.63 -26.66
C LEU A 56 -22.53 -3.41 -25.38
N ALA A 57 -22.62 -2.77 -24.23
CA ALA A 57 -23.02 -3.43 -22.99
C ALA A 57 -24.48 -3.89 -23.06
N GLU A 58 -25.38 -3.04 -23.54
CA GLU A 58 -26.80 -3.35 -23.71
C GLU A 58 -27.02 -4.48 -24.73
N ILE A 59 -26.32 -4.47 -25.87
CA ILE A 59 -26.38 -5.55 -26.87
C ILE A 59 -25.84 -6.85 -26.28
N LYS A 60 -24.74 -6.81 -25.54
CA LYS A 60 -24.20 -8.01 -24.86
C LYS A 60 -25.19 -8.55 -23.82
N ASP A 61 -25.83 -7.69 -23.03
CA ASP A 61 -26.83 -8.12 -22.06
C ASP A 61 -28.12 -8.62 -22.71
N ALA A 62 -28.48 -8.10 -23.89
CA ALA A 62 -29.58 -8.60 -24.71
C ALA A 62 -29.27 -9.94 -25.38
N GLN A 63 -28.01 -10.16 -25.80
CA GLN A 63 -27.55 -11.39 -26.45
C GLN A 63 -27.19 -12.50 -25.46
N LYS A 64 -26.92 -12.18 -24.19
CA LYS A 64 -26.75 -13.19 -23.14
C LYS A 64 -28.01 -14.03 -23.07
N SER A 65 -27.85 -15.32 -23.35
CA SER A 65 -28.91 -16.30 -23.20
C SER A 65 -29.35 -16.38 -21.72
N ASP A 66 -30.56 -16.86 -21.45
CA ASP A 66 -31.03 -17.04 -20.07
C ASP A 66 -30.10 -17.93 -19.24
N ALA A 67 -29.38 -18.86 -19.90
CA ALA A 67 -28.35 -19.69 -19.30
C ALA A 67 -27.11 -18.90 -18.85
N GLU A 68 -26.64 -17.93 -19.64
CA GLU A 68 -25.51 -17.07 -19.26
C GLU A 68 -25.90 -16.09 -18.16
N LYS A 69 -27.11 -15.53 -18.19
CA LYS A 69 -27.64 -14.69 -17.10
C LYS A 69 -27.81 -15.46 -15.80
N ALA A 70 -28.12 -16.75 -15.87
CA ALA A 70 -28.16 -17.64 -14.72
C ALA A 70 -26.74 -17.95 -14.22
N ALA A 71 -25.80 -18.25 -15.12
CA ALA A 71 -24.40 -18.49 -14.78
C ALA A 71 -23.75 -17.27 -14.10
N ASP A 72 -23.96 -16.06 -14.62
CA ASP A 72 -23.47 -14.81 -14.02
C ASP A 72 -24.05 -14.60 -12.60
N ARG A 73 -25.33 -14.90 -12.40
CA ARG A 73 -25.98 -14.81 -11.08
C ARG A 73 -25.44 -15.84 -10.10
N ILE A 74 -25.21 -17.07 -10.55
CA ILE A 74 -24.61 -18.14 -9.75
C ILE A 74 -23.18 -17.75 -9.37
N ALA A 75 -22.35 -17.35 -10.33
CA ALA A 75 -20.97 -16.92 -10.08
C ALA A 75 -20.90 -15.75 -9.09
N LYS A 76 -21.82 -14.78 -9.21
CA LYS A 76 -21.90 -13.67 -8.25
C LYS A 76 -22.32 -14.15 -6.86
N ALA A 77 -23.32 -15.01 -6.76
CA ALA A 77 -23.78 -15.57 -5.48
C ALA A 77 -22.71 -16.44 -4.82
N GLU A 78 -21.94 -17.21 -5.60
CA GLU A 78 -20.81 -18.02 -5.12
C GLU A 78 -19.68 -17.13 -4.61
N ALA A 79 -19.34 -16.05 -5.33
CA ALA A 79 -18.35 -15.07 -4.87
C ALA A 79 -18.78 -14.36 -3.58
N GLU A 80 -20.06 -13.99 -3.48
CA GLU A 80 -20.62 -13.41 -2.26
C GLU A 80 -20.57 -14.41 -1.09
N SER A 81 -20.95 -15.67 -1.32
CA SER A 81 -20.89 -16.74 -0.33
C SER A 81 -19.47 -17.00 0.15
N ALA A 82 -18.49 -17.03 -0.76
CA ALA A 82 -17.07 -17.19 -0.42
C ALA A 82 -16.54 -16.04 0.46
N SER A 83 -17.15 -14.85 0.41
CA SER A 83 -16.79 -13.71 1.26
C SER A 83 -17.42 -13.73 2.66
N VAL A 84 -18.45 -14.57 2.88
CA VAL A 84 -19.19 -14.61 4.15
C VAL A 84 -18.29 -15.06 5.32
N PRO A 85 -17.50 -16.15 5.23
CA PRO A 85 -16.66 -16.59 6.33
C PRO A 85 -15.70 -15.51 6.83
N THR A 86 -15.05 -14.79 5.91
CA THR A 86 -14.13 -13.70 6.25
C THR A 86 -14.84 -12.57 7.01
N LYS A 87 -16.00 -12.12 6.53
CA LYS A 87 -16.79 -11.07 7.20
C LYS A 87 -17.26 -11.49 8.59
N VAL A 88 -17.67 -12.75 8.72
CA VAL A 88 -18.07 -13.33 10.01
C VAL A 88 -16.88 -13.41 10.96
N ALA A 89 -15.72 -13.85 10.48
CA ALA A 89 -14.49 -13.90 11.28
C ALA A 89 -14.06 -12.51 11.74
N ASP A 90 -14.15 -11.47 10.90
CA ASP A 90 -13.78 -10.10 11.27
C ASP A 90 -14.70 -9.52 12.36
N ALA A 91 -16.01 -9.74 12.23
CA ALA A 91 -16.99 -9.33 13.22
C ALA A 91 -16.78 -10.08 14.56
N LEU A 92 -16.56 -11.41 14.49
CA LEU A 92 -16.27 -12.23 15.66
C LEU A 92 -14.97 -11.83 16.35
N ARG A 93 -13.90 -11.56 15.59
CA ARG A 93 -12.60 -11.11 16.12
C ARG A 93 -12.80 -9.88 16.99
N THR A 94 -13.49 -8.86 16.47
CA THR A 94 -13.75 -7.61 17.20
C THR A 94 -14.47 -7.87 18.53
N HIS A 95 -15.49 -8.75 18.51
CA HIS A 95 -16.24 -9.09 19.71
C HIS A 95 -15.40 -9.88 20.73
N LEU A 96 -14.62 -10.86 20.27
CA LEU A 96 -13.79 -11.72 21.12
C LEU A 96 -12.63 -10.94 21.76
N VAL A 97 -12.02 -10.03 21.02
CA VAL A 97 -10.97 -9.13 21.53
C VAL A 97 -11.52 -8.29 22.68
N ALA A 98 -12.69 -7.67 22.48
CA ALA A 98 -13.36 -6.89 23.53
C ALA A 98 -13.78 -7.75 24.74
N LEU A 99 -14.31 -8.95 24.50
CA LEU A 99 -14.78 -9.87 25.54
C LEU A 99 -13.64 -10.36 26.45
N HIS A 100 -12.50 -10.71 25.84
CA HIS A 100 -11.36 -11.27 26.56
C HIS A 100 -10.31 -10.24 26.98
N GLY A 101 -10.51 -8.96 26.63
CA GLY A 101 -9.57 -7.88 26.93
C GLY A 101 -8.20 -8.11 26.30
N ILE A 102 -8.19 -8.63 25.07
CA ILE A 102 -6.95 -8.85 24.31
C ILE A 102 -6.44 -7.49 23.83
N ASP A 103 -5.14 -7.25 23.98
CA ASP A 103 -4.50 -6.02 23.51
C ASP A 103 -4.59 -5.91 21.97
N ALA A 104 -4.65 -4.69 21.44
CA ALA A 104 -4.90 -4.48 20.02
C ALA A 104 -3.76 -5.05 19.16
N GLU A 105 -2.52 -4.88 19.62
CA GLU A 105 -1.30 -5.37 19.01
C GLU A 105 -1.26 -6.91 19.00
N ASP A 106 -1.65 -7.55 20.10
CA ASP A 106 -1.75 -9.02 20.19
C ASP A 106 -2.86 -9.55 19.29
N ALA A 107 -3.99 -8.85 19.21
CA ALA A 107 -5.09 -9.22 18.32
C ALA A 107 -4.68 -9.17 16.85
N GLU A 108 -3.97 -8.12 16.43
CA GLU A 108 -3.46 -7.97 15.06
C GLU A 108 -2.42 -9.04 14.72
N LEU A 109 -1.52 -9.35 15.65
CA LEU A 109 -0.44 -10.30 15.42
C LEU A 109 -0.92 -11.77 15.42
N PHE A 110 -1.86 -12.13 16.31
CA PHE A 110 -2.18 -13.54 16.57
C PHE A 110 -3.54 -14.00 16.02
N LEU A 111 -4.52 -13.10 15.82
CA LEU A 111 -5.87 -13.48 15.41
C LEU A 111 -6.08 -13.38 13.90
N THR A 112 -5.18 -13.91 13.09
CA THR A 112 -5.19 -13.68 11.62
C THR A 112 -6.11 -14.61 10.82
N ALA A 113 -6.80 -15.55 11.45
CA ALA A 113 -7.66 -16.50 10.74
C ALA A 113 -8.87 -15.82 10.08
N THR A 114 -9.13 -16.18 8.81
CA THR A 114 -10.33 -15.78 8.05
C THR A 114 -11.48 -16.78 8.18
N ASP A 115 -11.19 -17.96 8.71
CA ASP A 115 -12.17 -19.00 9.03
C ASP A 115 -12.61 -18.87 10.50
N PRO A 116 -13.92 -18.75 10.79
CA PRO A 116 -14.41 -18.59 12.16
C PRO A 116 -13.98 -19.70 13.11
N ASP A 117 -13.96 -20.96 12.67
CA ASP A 117 -13.61 -22.09 13.54
C ASP A 117 -12.12 -22.04 13.95
N LEU A 118 -11.25 -21.65 13.02
CA LEU A 118 -9.83 -21.47 13.30
C LEU A 118 -9.60 -20.24 14.20
N LEU A 119 -10.33 -19.16 13.98
CA LEU A 119 -10.27 -17.95 14.81
C LEU A 119 -10.63 -18.26 16.27
N LEU A 120 -11.68 -19.05 16.50
CA LEU A 120 -12.08 -19.47 17.84
C LEU A 120 -10.96 -20.27 18.54
N LYS A 121 -10.30 -21.19 17.82
CA LYS A 121 -9.15 -21.94 18.35
C LYS A 121 -7.96 -21.04 18.67
N GLN A 122 -7.69 -20.01 17.85
CA GLN A 122 -6.64 -19.03 18.12
C GLN A 122 -6.94 -18.25 19.40
N VAL A 123 -8.16 -17.75 19.55
CA VAL A 123 -8.60 -17.03 20.75
C VAL A 123 -8.50 -17.93 21.99
N GLU A 124 -9.04 -19.14 21.91
CA GLU A 124 -8.99 -20.11 23.01
C GLU A 124 -7.54 -20.38 23.46
N ARG A 125 -6.63 -20.58 22.50
CA ARG A 125 -5.22 -20.80 22.80
C ARG A 125 -4.54 -19.56 23.38
N LEU A 126 -4.83 -18.38 22.87
CA LEU A 126 -4.23 -17.13 23.32
C LEU A 126 -4.63 -16.82 24.77
N VAL A 127 -5.93 -16.92 25.07
CA VAL A 127 -6.48 -16.74 26.42
C VAL A 127 -5.99 -17.85 27.36
N GLY A 128 -6.00 -19.10 26.92
CA GLY A 128 -5.52 -20.22 27.73
C GLY A 128 -4.01 -20.16 28.02
N GLN A 129 -3.22 -19.54 27.15
CA GLN A 129 -1.78 -19.36 27.36
C GLN A 129 -1.45 -18.18 28.27
N SER A 130 -2.20 -17.08 28.19
CA SER A 130 -2.00 -15.92 29.08
C SER A 130 -2.24 -16.30 30.55
N ASP A 131 -3.25 -17.13 30.84
CA ASP A 131 -3.49 -17.63 32.20
C ASP A 131 -2.42 -18.62 32.69
N LYS A 132 -1.84 -19.44 31.80
CA LYS A 132 -0.73 -20.33 32.16
C LYS A 132 0.54 -19.56 32.49
N ARG A 133 0.83 -18.44 31.81
CA ARG A 133 2.00 -17.60 32.13
C ARG A 133 1.92 -16.98 33.53
N LYS A 134 0.71 -16.72 34.06
CA LYS A 134 0.53 -16.24 35.44
C LYS A 134 1.01 -17.27 36.47
N LYS A 135 0.96 -18.58 36.16
CA LYS A 135 1.63 -19.61 36.95
C LYS A 135 3.12 -19.57 36.62
N GLN A 136 3.86 -18.75 37.38
CA GLN A 136 5.31 -18.69 37.24
C GLN A 136 5.92 -20.06 37.55
N ASN A 137 6.92 -20.46 36.75
CA ASN A 137 7.79 -21.57 37.08
C ASN A 137 8.64 -21.15 38.29
N HIS A 138 8.11 -21.38 39.48
CA HIS A 138 8.82 -21.14 40.73
C HIS A 138 9.58 -22.41 41.10
N VAL A 139 10.91 -22.30 41.21
CA VAL A 139 11.74 -23.35 41.80
C VAL A 139 11.79 -23.11 43.31
N PRO A 140 11.26 -24.02 44.13
CA PRO A 140 11.29 -23.86 45.58
C PRO A 140 12.74 -23.74 46.07
N ARG A 141 13.01 -22.73 46.91
CA ARG A 141 14.32 -22.41 47.50
C ARG A 141 15.38 -21.75 46.60
N GLU A 142 15.04 -21.34 45.38
CA GLU A 142 15.94 -20.43 44.65
C GLU A 142 16.04 -19.08 45.36
N GLY A 143 17.27 -18.55 45.48
CA GLY A 143 17.56 -17.30 46.19
C GLY A 143 17.57 -17.40 47.72
N GLN A 144 17.21 -18.55 48.30
CA GLN A 144 17.41 -18.81 49.73
C GLN A 144 18.86 -19.26 49.98
N ASN A 145 19.77 -18.29 50.03
CA ASN A 145 21.06 -18.54 50.66
C ASN A 145 20.82 -18.75 52.16
N GLN A 146 21.27 -19.89 52.67
CA GLN A 146 21.33 -20.09 54.12
C GLN A 146 22.24 -19.00 54.68
N ALA A 147 21.82 -18.34 55.76
CA ALA A 147 22.69 -17.41 56.46
C ALA A 147 23.98 -18.17 56.81
N PRO A 148 25.17 -17.67 56.46
CA PRO A 148 26.41 -18.33 56.82
C PRO A 148 26.45 -18.48 58.34
N ALA A 149 26.91 -19.63 58.81
CA ALA A 149 27.08 -19.88 60.25
C ALA A 149 27.94 -18.78 60.88
N GLU A 150 27.62 -18.41 62.11
CA GLU A 150 28.33 -17.36 62.84
C GLU A 150 29.82 -17.73 62.92
N ASN A 151 30.67 -16.91 62.30
CA ASN A 151 32.11 -17.10 62.22
C ASN A 151 32.76 -15.96 63.02
N ASP A 152 33.78 -16.28 63.81
CA ASP A 152 34.54 -15.32 64.62
C ASP A 152 35.05 -14.13 63.77
N MET A 153 35.35 -14.37 62.49
CA MET A 153 35.76 -13.30 61.55
C MET A 153 34.63 -12.30 61.24
N HIS A 154 33.37 -12.73 61.24
CA HIS A 154 32.21 -11.84 61.06
C HIS A 154 31.93 -11.03 62.33
N ALA A 155 32.12 -11.62 63.52
CA ALA A 155 32.02 -10.90 64.78
C ALA A 155 33.13 -9.84 64.90
N PHE A 156 34.37 -10.23 64.62
CA PHE A 156 35.53 -9.33 64.61
C PHE A 156 35.37 -8.17 63.61
N ALA A 157 34.90 -8.43 62.39
CA ALA A 157 34.67 -7.38 61.40
C ALA A 157 33.56 -6.40 61.82
N ARG A 158 32.50 -6.87 62.50
CA ARG A 158 31.46 -5.98 63.06
C ARG A 158 31.99 -5.12 64.19
N GLU A 159 32.88 -5.65 65.03
CA GLU A 159 33.50 -4.90 66.12
C GLU A 159 34.49 -3.85 65.59
N LEU A 160 35.28 -4.20 64.56
CA LEU A 160 36.27 -3.32 63.95
C LEU A 160 35.66 -2.18 63.11
N PHE A 161 34.57 -2.44 62.39
CA PHE A 161 33.96 -1.47 61.45
C PHE A 161 32.60 -0.93 61.89
N GLY A 162 31.96 -1.52 62.90
CA GLY A 162 30.65 -1.09 63.43
C GLY A 162 30.72 -0.23 64.68
N GLY A 163 31.90 -0.08 65.31
CA GLY A 163 32.14 0.77 66.47
C GLY A 163 32.44 2.22 66.10
N ALA A 164 31.45 2.94 65.56
CA ALA A 164 31.52 4.39 65.41
C ALA A 164 30.14 5.02 65.73
N GLN A 165 29.88 5.19 67.02
CA GLN A 165 29.05 6.25 67.59
C GLN A 165 29.72 6.77 68.86
#